data_AF-A0A819QT52-F1
#
_entry.id   AF-A0A819QT52-F1
#
_cell.length_a   1.000
_cell.length_b   1.000
_cell.length_c   1.000
_cell.angle_alpha   90.00
_cell.angle_beta   90.00
_cell.angle_gamma   90.00
#
_symmetry.space_group_name_H-M   'P 1'
#
loop_
_entity.id
_entity.type
_entity.pdbx_description
1 polymer ?
#
loop_
_entity_poly.entity_id
_entity_poly.type
_entity_poly.pdbx_seq_one_letter_code
_entity_poly.pdbx_strand_id
1 'polypeptide(L)' 'FNFVGRILGPRGMTAKQLEIDTGCKIMVRGRGSMRDKQKYF' A
#
# COMPACT_ATOMS: atom_id res chain seq x y z
N PHE A 1 -10.64 0.31 -10.94
CA PHE A 1 -9.47 1.19 -10.75
C PHE A 1 -8.63 0.68 -9.60
N ASN A 2 -7.35 0.38 -9.84
CA ASN A 2 -6.47 -0.21 -8.84
C ASN A 2 -5.62 0.87 -8.15
N PHE A 3 -6.26 1.64 -7.26
CA PHE A 3 -5.62 2.76 -6.57
C PHE A 3 -4.46 2.32 -5.68
N VAL A 4 -4.63 1.20 -4.97
CA VAL A 4 -3.59 0.64 -4.10
C VAL A 4 -2.35 0.26 -4.90
N GLY A 5 -2.51 -0.40 -6.05
CA GLY A 5 -1.39 -0.73 -6.92
C GLY A 5 -0.68 0.49 -7.51
N ARG A 6 -1.44 1.55 -7.84
CA ARG A 6 -0.86 2.81 -8.35
C ARG A 6 -0.08 3.58 -7.27
N ILE A 7 -0.57 3.61 -6.03
CA ILE A 7 0.09 4.30 -4.91
C ILE A 7 1.34 3.54 -4.45
N LEU A 8 1.27 2.21 -4.35
CA LEU A 8 2.41 1.38 -3.98
C LEU A 8 3.50 1.39 -5.07
N GLY A 9 3.08 1.41 -6.34
CA GLY A 9 4.00 1.25 -7.46
C GLY A 9 4.62 -0.15 -7.52
N PRO A 10 5.53 -0.40 -8.46
CA PRO A 10 6.20 -1.69 -8.60
C PRO A 10 6.94 -2.04 -7.30
N ARG A 11 6.63 -3.22 -6.74
CA ARG A 11 7.20 -3.73 -5.47
C ARG A 11 7.01 -2.81 -4.25
N GLY A 12 6.11 -1.82 -4.28
CA GLY A 12 5.94 -0.89 -3.17
C GLY A 12 6.98 0.24 -3.11
N MET A 13 7.82 0.42 -4.15
CA MET A 13 8.90 1.42 -4.13
C MET A 13 8.38 2.85 -4.05
N THR A 14 7.25 3.16 -4.70
CA THR A 14 6.69 4.53 -4.69
C THR A 14 6.21 4.92 -3.30
N ALA A 15 5.52 4.01 -2.61
CA ALA A 15 5.13 4.25 -1.22
C ALA A 15 6.35 4.41 -0.31
N LYS A 16 7.37 3.56 -0.47
CA LYS A 16 8.60 3.63 0.34
C LYS A 16 9.39 4.93 0.12
N GLN A 17 9.46 5.42 -1.12
CA GLN A 17 10.09 6.70 -1.42
C GLN A 17 9.31 7.86 -0.78
N LEU A 18 7.98 7.84 -0.87
CA LEU A 18 7.12 8.82 -0.20
C LEU A 18 7.30 8.79 1.32
N GLU A 19 7.44 7.61 1.93
CA GLU A 19 7.71 7.49 3.36
C GLU A 19 9.05 8.12 3.75
N ILE A 20 10.07 8.01 2.90
CA ILE A 20 11.40 8.62 3.10
C ILE A 20 11.33 10.14 2.94
N ASP A 21 10.74 10.64 1.85
CA ASP A 21 10.67 12.08 1.56
C ASP A 21 9.80 12.84 2.57
N THR A 22 8.72 12.22 3.06
CA THR A 22 7.80 12.86 4.02
C THR A 22 8.16 12.57 5.48
N GLY A 23 9.04 11.61 5.73
CA GLY A 23 9.32 11.09 7.08
C GLY A 23 8.09 10.45 7.75
N CYS A 24 7.00 10.24 7.01
CA CYS A 24 5.75 9.73 7.54
C CYS A 24 5.58 8.25 7.16
N LYS A 25 4.92 7.47 8.02
CA LYS A 25 4.63 6.06 7.74
C LYS A 25 3.32 5.93 6.96
N ILE A 26 3.38 5.37 5.75
CA ILE A 26 2.23 5.20 4.86
C ILE A 26 1.77 3.74 4.94
N MET A 27 0.54 3.53 5.40
CA MET A 27 -0.04 2.20 5.55
C MET A 27 -1.40 2.11 4.85
N VAL A 28 -1.57 1.10 4.00
CA VAL A 28 -2.86 0.83 3.35
C VAL A 28 -3.73 -0.02 4.29
N ARG A 29 -4.77 0.59 4.87
CA ARG A 29 -5.74 -0.06 5.77
C ARG A 29 -7.17 0.03 5.19
N GLY A 30 -8.10 -0.79 5.67
CA GLY A 30 -9.51 -0.74 5.29
C GLY A 30 -10.03 -1.97 4.52
N ARG A 31 -11.33 -2.01 4.25
CA ARG A 31 -11.99 -3.13 3.56
C ARG A 31 -11.56 -3.13 2.08
N GLY A 32 -10.79 -4.15 1.67
CA GLY A 32 -10.24 -4.26 0.31
C GLY A 32 -8.81 -3.75 0.15
N SER A 33 -8.12 -3.34 1.24
CA SER A 33 -6.71 -2.94 1.19
C SER A 33 -5.75 -4.12 1.07
N MET A 34 -6.15 -5.31 1.53
CA MET A 34 -5.37 -6.53 1.38
C MET A 34 -5.71 -7.24 0.08
N ARG A 35 -4.66 -7.60 -0.66
CA ARG A 35 -4.74 -8.40 -1.89
C ARG A 35 -5.27 -9.81 -1.60
N ASP A 36 -5.01 -10.31 -0.39
CA ASP A 36 -5.49 -11.59 0.09
C ASP A 36 -6.70 -11.39 1.00
N LYS A 37 -7.89 -11.72 0.50
CA LYS A 37 -9.14 -11.69 1.29
C LYS A 37 -9.31 -12.95 2.16
N GLN A 38 -8.43 -13.95 2.03
CA GLN A 38 -8.58 -15.27 2.63
C GLN A 38 -7.64 -15.49 3.83
N LYS A 39 -7.04 -14.40 4.35
CA LYS A 39 -6.10 -14.44 5.49
C LYS A 39 -6.75 -14.45 6.88
N TYR A 40 -8.06 -14.69 6.96
CA TYR A 40 -8.78 -14.91 8.21
C TYR A 40 -9.48 -16.28 8.14
N PHE A 41 -8.70 -17.34 8.39
CA PHE A 41 -9.16 -18.62 8.94
C PHE A 41 -8.26 -18.95 10.12
#